data_AF-A0A829VYT3-F1
#
_entry.id   AF-A0A829VYT3-F1
#
_cell.length_a   1.000
_cell.length_b   1.000
_cell.length_c   1.000
_cell.angle_alpha   90.00
_cell.angle_beta   90.00
_cell.angle_gamma   90.00
#
_symmetry.space_group_name_H-M   'P 1'
#
loop_
_entity.id
_entity.type
_entity.pdbx_description
1 polymer ?
#
loop_
_entity_poly.entity_id
_entity_poly.type
_entity_poly.pdbx_seq_one_letter_code
_entity_poly.pdbx_strand_id
1 'polypeptide(L)'
;MKGTVKWFISQKGYGFITGEDKKDYFFHYSQIRMKGCKGLLKGDRVYFEVSEPDKSNRVQALNVEPVLTLAMVTDELAKEGLHPKRIRDKGVHGWYVVNESEIPVVDKKMDLMELAAYAGFSINEE
;
A
#
# COMPACT_ATOMS: atom_id res chain seq x y z
N MET A 1 -9.80 12.15 -1.55
CA MET A 1 -10.21 11.21 -0.47
C MET A 1 -9.08 10.23 -0.23
N LYS A 2 -8.76 9.89 1.02
CA LYS A 2 -7.77 8.85 1.30
C LYS A 2 -8.46 7.48 1.40
N GLY A 3 -7.67 6.43 1.22
CA GLY A 3 -8.14 5.08 1.40
C GLY A 3 -7.01 4.07 1.37
N THR A 4 -7.40 2.81 1.51
CA THR A 4 -6.49 1.66 1.53
C THR A 4 -6.84 0.72 0.39
N VAL A 5 -5.84 0.30 -0.38
CA VAL A 5 -6.04 -0.69 -1.44
C VAL A 5 -6.47 -2.01 -0.82
N LYS A 6 -7.72 -2.41 -1.08
CA LYS A 6 -8.32 -3.65 -0.58
C LYS A 6 -7.73 -4.86 -1.30
N TRP A 7 -7.62 -4.75 -2.62
CA TRP A 7 -6.93 -5.70 -3.49
C TRP A 7 -6.70 -5.07 -4.86
N PHE A 8 -5.69 -5.56 -5.57
CA PHE A 8 -5.39 -5.20 -6.95
C PHE A 8 -4.88 -6.45 -7.68
N ILE A 9 -5.44 -6.73 -8.85
CA ILE A 9 -5.00 -7.85 -9.70
C ILE A 9 -4.22 -7.24 -10.85
N SER A 10 -2.90 -7.15 -10.70
CA SER A 10 -2.01 -6.51 -11.68
C SER A 10 -2.15 -7.09 -13.09
N GLN A 11 -2.32 -8.40 -13.21
CA GLN A 11 -2.54 -9.09 -14.49
C GLN A 11 -3.81 -8.64 -15.21
N LYS A 12 -4.86 -8.25 -14.47
CA LYS A 12 -6.13 -7.78 -15.03
C LYS A 12 -6.24 -6.25 -15.07
N GLY A 13 -5.33 -5.54 -14.40
CA GLY A 13 -5.28 -4.09 -14.42
C GLY A 13 -6.40 -3.39 -13.65
N TYR A 14 -7.04 -4.03 -12.67
CA TYR A 14 -8.04 -3.38 -11.82
C TYR A 14 -8.00 -3.83 -10.37
N GLY A 15 -8.59 -3.01 -9.50
CA GLY A 15 -8.63 -3.23 -8.06
C GLY A 15 -9.75 -2.47 -7.38
N PHE A 16 -9.77 -2.57 -6.05
CA PHE A 16 -10.65 -1.78 -5.20
C PHE A 16 -9.88 -1.10 -4.07
N ILE A 17 -10.32 0.10 -3.73
CA ILE A 17 -9.85 0.88 -2.59
C ILE A 17 -11.00 0.98 -1.60
N THR A 18 -10.75 0.67 -0.33
CA THR A 18 -11.68 1.01 0.75
C THR A 18 -11.36 2.44 1.20
N GLY A 19 -12.28 3.36 0.95
CA GLY A 19 -12.17 4.75 1.37
C GLY A 19 -12.32 4.91 2.89
N GLU A 20 -11.95 6.06 3.42
CA GLU A 20 -12.18 6.41 4.83
C GLU A 20 -13.66 6.47 5.21
N ASP A 21 -14.53 6.69 4.24
CA ASP A 21 -15.98 6.60 4.39
C ASP A 21 -16.51 5.15 4.47
N LYS A 22 -15.60 4.17 4.52
CA LYS A 22 -15.86 2.72 4.58
C LYS A 22 -16.55 2.15 3.33
N LYS A 23 -16.56 2.89 2.21
CA LYS A 23 -17.06 2.38 0.92
C LYS A 23 -15.93 1.83 0.07
N ASP A 24 -16.28 0.89 -0.81
CA ASP A 24 -15.35 0.31 -1.77
C ASP A 24 -15.48 1.01 -3.12
N TYR A 25 -14.35 1.50 -3.64
CA TYR A 25 -14.23 2.20 -4.91
C TYR A 25 -13.45 1.36 -5.91
N PHE A 26 -14.07 1.09 -7.06
CA PHE A 26 -13.39 0.44 -8.18
C PHE A 26 -12.38 1.40 -8.81
N PHE A 27 -11.20 0.89 -9.19
CA PHE A 27 -10.27 1.62 -10.03
C PHE A 27 -9.64 0.72 -11.10
N HIS A 28 -9.30 1.34 -12.22
CA HIS A 28 -8.49 0.74 -13.28
C HIS A 28 -7.05 1.23 -13.19
N TYR A 29 -6.07 0.44 -13.66
CA TYR A 29 -4.65 0.78 -13.57
C TYR A 29 -4.31 2.11 -14.26
N SER A 30 -5.09 2.50 -15.28
CA SER A 30 -4.93 3.78 -15.98
C SER A 30 -5.16 5.00 -15.09
N GLN A 31 -5.83 4.82 -13.94
CA GLN A 31 -6.05 5.88 -12.96
C GLN A 31 -4.88 6.01 -12.00
N ILE A 32 -3.94 5.06 -11.94
CA ILE A 32 -2.79 5.13 -11.05
C ILE A 32 -1.80 6.19 -11.55
N ARG A 33 -1.55 7.19 -10.72
CA ARG A 33 -0.62 8.29 -10.97
C ARG A 33 0.68 8.00 -10.22
N MET A 34 1.58 7.26 -10.86
CA MET A 34 2.91 6.99 -10.33
C MET A 34 3.90 6.72 -11.46
N LYS A 35 5.09 7.30 -11.38
CA LYS A 35 6.18 7.02 -12.32
C LYS A 35 6.93 5.77 -11.87
N GLY A 36 7.05 4.78 -12.75
CA GLY A 36 8.01 3.68 -12.60
C GLY A 36 7.62 2.50 -11.70
N CYS A 37 6.61 2.62 -10.84
CA CYS A 37 6.23 1.52 -9.95
C CYS A 37 5.22 0.54 -10.57
N LYS A 38 5.49 -0.75 -10.31
CA LYS A 38 4.75 -1.90 -10.85
C LYS A 38 3.50 -2.20 -10.01
N GLY A 39 2.49 -1.34 -10.11
CA GLY A 39 1.17 -1.56 -9.52
C GLY A 39 1.09 -1.36 -8.00
N LEU A 40 -0.14 -1.44 -7.48
CA LEU A 40 -0.46 -1.31 -6.06
C LEU A 40 -0.60 -2.68 -5.40
N LEU A 41 -0.32 -2.75 -4.10
CA LEU A 41 -0.51 -3.95 -3.29
C LEU A 41 -1.63 -3.74 -2.27
N LYS A 42 -2.20 -4.85 -1.80
CA LYS A 42 -3.14 -4.83 -0.67
C LYS A 42 -2.48 -4.17 0.53
N GLY A 43 -3.16 -3.18 1.12
CA GLY A 43 -2.68 -2.42 2.28
C GLY A 43 -2.02 -1.10 1.93
N ASP A 44 -1.66 -0.85 0.68
CA ASP A 44 -1.10 0.45 0.26
C ASP A 44 -2.10 1.58 0.54
N ARG A 45 -1.58 2.70 1.05
CA ARG A 45 -2.36 3.92 1.28
C ARG A 45 -2.31 4.77 0.03
N VAL A 46 -3.47 5.26 -0.37
CA VAL A 46 -3.64 6.06 -1.56
C VAL A 46 -4.52 7.27 -1.29
N TYR A 47 -4.27 8.34 -2.01
CA TYR A 47 -5.20 9.41 -2.24
C TYR A 47 -5.87 9.18 -3.59
N PHE A 48 -7.15 9.53 -3.72
CA PHE A 48 -7.87 9.44 -4.98
C PHE A 48 -9.04 10.42 -5.02
N GLU A 49 -9.51 10.69 -6.22
CA GLU A 49 -10.72 11.45 -6.48
C GLU A 49 -11.89 10.49 -6.74
N VAL A 50 -13.10 10.87 -6.34
CA VAL A 50 -14.29 10.07 -6.62
C VAL A 50 -14.93 10.61 -7.89
N SER A 51 -15.18 9.73 -8.85
CA SER A 51 -15.89 10.11 -10.07
C SER A 51 -17.33 10.53 -9.77
N GLU A 52 -17.92 11.27 -10.69
CA GLU A 52 -19.37 11.40 -10.73
C GLU A 52 -20.04 10.01 -10.89
N PRO A 53 -21.25 9.81 -10.35
CA PRO A 53 -21.98 8.55 -10.53
C PRO A 53 -22.30 8.30 -12.01
N ASP A 54 -22.10 7.06 -12.46
CA ASP A 54 -22.53 6.64 -13.79
C ASP A 54 -24.07 6.48 -13.88
N LYS A 55 -24.57 6.08 -15.07
CA LYS A 55 -26.01 5.81 -15.28
C LYS A 55 -26.59 4.75 -14.35
N SER A 56 -25.75 3.93 -13.72
CA SER A 56 -26.11 2.90 -12.74
C SER A 56 -25.79 3.32 -11.29
N ASN A 57 -25.56 4.62 -11.06
CA ASN A 57 -25.22 5.22 -9.77
C ASN A 57 -23.95 4.63 -9.12
N ARG A 58 -22.99 4.16 -9.94
CA ARG A 58 -21.70 3.67 -9.46
C ARG A 58 -20.64 4.75 -9.60
N VAL A 59 -19.77 4.83 -8.60
CA VAL A 59 -18.64 5.75 -8.56
C VAL A 59 -17.32 4.97 -8.64
N GLN A 60 -16.29 5.62 -9.16
CA GLN A 60 -14.96 5.05 -9.35
C GLN A 60 -13.91 5.92 -8.68
N ALA A 61 -12.77 5.33 -8.35
CA ALA A 61 -11.59 6.07 -7.93
C ALA A 61 -10.78 6.50 -9.16
N LEU A 62 -10.60 7.81 -9.29
CA LEU A 62 -9.81 8.49 -10.32
C LEU A 62 -8.54 9.05 -9.70
N ASN A 63 -7.53 9.31 -10.55
CA ASN A 63 -6.28 9.96 -10.13
C ASN A 63 -5.70 9.34 -8.83
N VAL A 64 -5.58 8.01 -8.83
CA VAL A 64 -5.12 7.24 -7.68
C VAL A 64 -3.63 7.49 -7.48
N GLU A 65 -3.31 8.25 -6.44
CA GLU A 65 -1.96 8.64 -6.05
C GLU A 65 -1.52 7.84 -4.82
N PRO A 66 -0.44 7.05 -4.92
CA PRO A 66 0.12 6.35 -3.78
C PRO A 66 0.72 7.32 -2.77
N VAL A 67 0.27 7.21 -1.52
CA VAL A 67 0.76 8.01 -0.38
C VAL A 67 1.77 7.22 0.43
N LEU A 68 1.52 5.92 0.61
CA LEU A 68 2.42 5.01 1.29
C LEU A 68 2.30 3.61 0.68
N THR A 69 3.41 3.06 0.23
CA THR A 69 3.48 1.71 -0.34
C THR A 69 4.61 0.92 0.29
N LEU A 70 4.52 -0.41 0.23
CA LEU A 70 5.65 -1.26 0.66
C LEU A 70 6.94 -0.93 -0.10
N ALA A 71 6.85 -0.57 -1.39
CA ALA A 71 8.02 -0.21 -2.20
C ALA A 71 8.71 1.04 -1.66
N MET A 72 7.96 2.10 -1.36
CA MET A 72 8.50 3.34 -0.76
C MET A 72 9.21 3.05 0.57
N VAL A 73 8.59 2.24 1.43
CA VAL A 73 9.18 1.86 2.72
C VAL A 73 10.43 1.00 2.53
N THR A 74 10.41 0.09 1.56
CA THR A 74 11.56 -0.77 1.24
C THR A 74 12.73 0.04 0.71
N ASP A 75 12.48 1.01 -0.18
CA ASP A 75 13.51 1.88 -0.74
C ASP A 75 14.16 2.73 0.37
N GLU A 76 13.39 3.17 1.36
CA GLU A 76 13.92 3.89 2.51
C GLU A 76 14.78 3.00 3.42
N LEU A 77 14.29 1.80 3.76
CA LEU A 77 15.05 0.83 4.56
C LEU A 77 16.36 0.42 3.88
N ALA A 78 16.35 0.29 2.55
CA ALA A 78 17.51 -0.13 1.77
C ALA A 78 18.69 0.86 1.89
N LYS A 79 18.44 2.14 2.20
CA LYS A 79 19.50 3.13 2.43
C LYS A 79 20.38 2.78 3.63
N GLU A 80 19.83 2.03 4.58
CA GLU A 80 20.51 1.57 5.81
C GLU A 80 20.91 0.08 5.74
N GLY A 81 20.86 -0.54 4.55
CA GLY A 81 21.15 -1.97 4.39
C GLY A 81 20.09 -2.89 5.02
N LEU A 82 18.85 -2.39 5.15
CA LEU A 82 17.72 -3.12 5.72
C LEU A 82 16.67 -3.43 4.65
N HIS A 83 15.93 -4.53 4.81
CA HIS A 83 14.78 -4.84 3.96
C HIS A 83 13.68 -5.59 4.71
N PRO A 84 12.40 -5.45 4.31
CA PRO A 84 11.32 -6.19 4.91
C PRO A 84 11.25 -7.63 4.36
N LYS A 85 11.25 -8.62 5.25
CA LYS A 85 11.13 -10.04 4.92
C LYS A 85 9.84 -10.63 5.47
N ARG A 86 9.09 -11.33 4.61
CA ARG A 86 7.97 -12.17 5.04
C ARG A 86 8.51 -13.51 5.51
N ILE A 87 8.38 -13.78 6.80
CA ILE A 87 8.64 -15.10 7.36
C ILE A 87 7.33 -15.88 7.36
N ARG A 88 7.31 -17.05 6.70
CA ARG A 88 6.11 -17.88 6.58
C ARG A 88 5.62 -18.24 7.97
N ASP A 89 4.44 -17.75 8.32
CA ASP A 89 3.76 -18.09 9.56
C ASP A 89 2.26 -18.20 9.29
N LYS A 90 1.59 -19.05 10.06
CA LYS A 90 0.19 -19.38 9.82
C LYS A 90 -0.70 -18.17 10.16
N GLY A 91 -1.13 -17.45 9.13
CA GLY A 91 -2.27 -16.52 9.21
C GLY A 91 -1.96 -15.08 9.60
N VAL A 92 -0.70 -14.69 9.80
CA VAL A 92 -0.34 -13.30 10.13
C VAL A 92 0.27 -12.61 8.91
N HIS A 93 -0.38 -11.55 8.43
CA HIS A 93 0.18 -10.63 7.44
C HIS A 93 1.12 -9.65 8.15
N GLY A 94 2.39 -9.62 7.77
CA GLY A 94 3.38 -8.70 8.32
C GLY A 94 4.79 -9.03 7.84
N TRP A 95 5.75 -8.18 8.18
CA TRP A 95 7.15 -8.34 7.81
C TRP A 95 8.06 -8.17 9.03
N TYR A 96 9.18 -8.87 9.04
CA TYR A 96 10.31 -8.53 9.89
C TYR A 96 11.23 -7.60 9.10
N VAL A 97 11.87 -6.65 9.79
CA VAL A 97 13.02 -5.93 9.23
C VAL A 97 14.25 -6.81 9.42
N VAL A 98 14.98 -7.08 8.35
CA VAL A 98 16.23 -7.84 8.36
C VAL A 98 17.38 -7.01 7.78
N ASN A 99 18.61 -7.37 8.11
CA ASN A 99 19.81 -6.81 7.47
C ASN A 99 20.21 -7.59 6.20
N GLU A 100 21.31 -7.18 5.56
CA GLU A 100 21.88 -7.84 4.36
C GLU A 100 22.18 -9.34 4.54
N SER A 101 22.45 -9.78 5.77
CA SER A 101 22.68 -11.20 6.10
C SER A 101 21.39 -11.97 6.41
N GLU A 102 20.23 -11.37 6.13
CA GLU A 102 18.90 -11.95 6.37
C GLU A 102 18.58 -12.19 7.85
N ILE A 103 19.27 -11.49 8.76
CA ILE A 103 19.09 -11.58 10.21
C ILE A 103 18.08 -10.52 10.67
N PRO A 104 17.01 -10.89 11.39
CA PRO A 104 16.06 -9.93 11.96
C PRO A 104 16.72 -8.93 12.89
N VAL A 105 16.42 -7.64 12.70
CA VAL A 105 16.86 -6.54 13.58
C VAL A 105 15.73 -6.06 14.51
N VAL A 106 14.54 -6.63 14.36
CA VAL A 106 13.35 -6.41 15.20
C VAL A 106 12.86 -7.75 15.75
N ASP A 107 12.28 -7.73 16.94
CA ASP A 107 11.78 -8.91 17.66
C ASP A 107 10.34 -9.30 17.27
N LYS A 108 9.57 -8.34 16.75
CA LYS A 108 8.20 -8.54 16.29
C LYS A 108 8.03 -8.31 14.79
N LYS A 109 6.97 -8.91 14.24
CA LYS A 109 6.47 -8.55 12.91
C LYS A 109 5.81 -7.17 12.97
N MET A 110 5.91 -6.47 11.85
CA MET A 110 5.31 -5.17 11.64
C MET A 110 4.34 -5.22 10.46
N ASP A 111 3.21 -4.53 10.55
CA ASP A 111 2.39 -4.22 9.38
C ASP A 111 3.00 -3.08 8.54
N LEU A 112 2.34 -2.65 7.46
CA LEU A 112 2.89 -1.60 6.59
C LEU A 112 3.04 -0.26 7.33
N MET A 113 2.14 0.06 8.25
CA MET A 113 2.16 1.32 9.00
C MET A 113 3.31 1.30 10.01
N GLU A 114 3.44 0.19 10.76
CA GLU A 114 4.55 0.01 11.70
C GLU A 114 5.91 0.03 10.98
N LEU A 115 6.02 -0.63 9.82
CA LEU A 115 7.25 -0.60 9.01
C LEU A 115 7.58 0.81 8.52
N ALA A 116 6.57 1.55 8.05
CA ALA A 116 6.75 2.92 7.58
C ALA A 116 7.23 3.84 8.71
N ALA A 117 6.66 3.70 9.91
CA ALA A 117 7.10 4.45 11.08
C ALA A 117 8.54 4.09 11.47
N TYR A 118 8.89 2.80 11.43
CA TYR A 118 10.26 2.32 11.65
C TYR A 118 11.24 2.89 10.62
N ALA A 119 10.82 3.02 9.35
CA ALA A 119 11.62 3.62 8.28
C ALA A 119 11.64 5.17 8.32
N GLY A 120 11.06 5.81 9.34
CA GLY A 120 11.09 7.26 9.52
C GLY A 120 10.04 8.05 8.74
N PHE A 121 9.04 7.39 8.15
CA PHE A 121 7.91 8.10 7.55
C PHE A 121 7.05 8.75 8.64
N SER A 122 6.70 10.02 8.45
CA SER A 122 5.69 10.69 9.28
C SER A 122 4.31 10.21 8.85
N ILE A 123 3.69 9.36 9.67
CA ILE A 123 2.36 8.83 9.42
C ILE A 123 1.37 9.63 10.25
N ASN A 124 0.71 10.61 9.63
CA ASN A 124 -0.41 11.27 10.28
C ASN A 124 -1.63 10.35 10.17
N GLU A 125 -2.14 9.87 11.31
CA GLU A 125 -3.36 9.05 11.38
C GLU A 125 -4.66 9.87 11.24
N GLU A 126 -4.58 11.14 10.85
CA GLU A 126 -5.73 12.06 10.70
C GLU A 126 -6.50 11.89 9.40
#